data_AF-A0A847WF69-F1
#
_entry.id   AF-A0A847WF69-F1
#
_cell.length_a   1.000
_cell.length_b   1.000
_cell.length_c   1.000
_cell.angle_alpha   90.00
_cell.angle_beta   90.00
_cell.angle_gamma   90.00
#
_symmetry.space_group_name_H-M   'P 1'
#
loop_
_entity.id
_entity.type
_entity.pdbx_description
1 polymer ?
#
loop_
_entity_poly.entity_id
_entity_poly.type
_entity_poly.pdbx_seq_one_letter_code
_entity_poly.pdbx_strand_id
1 'polypeptide(L)'
;MNKVFINKETNMVEQILKVETHDELPDDYFPNCYPVIDREGKINAYNLRYNKDTKEFEIVEGVPAIAKVKVIKQPTVEDFKEIKEENEELKARLEKLEELLNVR
;
A
#
# COMPACT_ATOMS: atom_id res chain seq x y z
N MET A 1 11.27 -4.59 1.98
CA MET A 1 10.74 -5.93 2.28
C MET A 1 9.70 -5.82 3.38
N ASN A 2 8.94 -6.87 3.65
CA ASN A 2 7.94 -6.88 4.71
C ASN A 2 8.33 -7.89 5.79
N LYS A 3 8.24 -7.46 7.06
CA LYS A 3 8.22 -8.34 8.22
C LYS A 3 6.75 -8.61 8.56
N VAL A 4 6.30 -9.82 8.26
CA VAL A 4 4.92 -10.27 8.42
C VAL A 4 4.80 -10.98 9.75
N PHE A 5 4.04 -10.41 10.67
CA PHE A 5 3.78 -11.02 11.98
C PHE A 5 2.54 -11.88 11.91
N ILE A 6 2.71 -13.14 12.28
CA ILE A 6 1.71 -14.17 12.19
C ILE A 6 1.33 -14.61 13.61
N ASN A 7 0.04 -14.66 13.87
CA ASN A 7 -0.52 -15.08 15.15
C ASN A 7 -0.08 -16.52 15.48
N LYS A 8 0.45 -16.75 16.69
CA LYS A 8 0.96 -18.07 17.12
C LYS A 8 -0.12 -19.15 17.20
N GLU A 9 -1.36 -18.78 17.52
CA GLU A 9 -2.46 -19.72 17.76
C GLU A 9 -3.16 -20.10 16.45
N THR A 10 -3.37 -19.13 15.57
CA THR A 10 -4.20 -19.30 14.36
C THR A 10 -3.40 -19.38 13.06
N ASN A 11 -2.11 -19.02 13.11
CA ASN A 11 -1.24 -18.81 11.96
C ASN A 11 -1.76 -17.78 10.94
N MET A 12 -2.69 -16.92 11.34
CA MET A 12 -3.19 -15.84 10.50
C MET A 12 -2.23 -14.65 10.49
N VAL A 13 -2.14 -13.96 9.36
CA VAL A 13 -1.43 -12.68 9.28
C VAL A 13 -2.13 -11.67 10.17
N GLU A 14 -1.38 -11.10 11.12
CA GLU A 14 -1.91 -10.15 12.11
C GLU A 14 -1.36 -8.75 11.91
N GLN A 15 -0.07 -8.61 11.56
CA GLN A 15 0.57 -7.31 11.24
C GLN A 15 1.53 -7.45 10.06
N ILE A 16 1.60 -6.44 9.20
CA ILE A 16 2.56 -6.37 8.09
C ILE A 16 3.33 -5.05 8.21
N LEU A 17 4.62 -5.12 8.53
CA LEU A 17 5.46 -3.94 8.67
C LEU A 17 6.52 -3.91 7.56
N LYS A 18 6.60 -2.79 6.85
CA LYS A 18 7.65 -2.56 5.85
C LYS A 18 8.94 -2.22 6.58
N VAL A 19 10.02 -2.93 6.26
CA VAL A 19 11.35 -2.73 6.84
C VAL A 19 12.40 -2.69 5.74
N GLU A 20 13.51 -2.01 6.03
CA GLU A 20 14.71 -1.95 5.19
C GLU A 20 15.65 -3.12 5.49
N THR A 21 15.80 -3.50 6.76
CA THR A 21 16.67 -4.61 7.20
C THR A 21 15.96 -5.60 8.13
N HIS A 22 16.48 -6.84 8.22
CA HIS A 22 15.81 -7.93 8.95
C HIS A 22 15.76 -7.65 10.46
N ASP A 23 16.81 -7.01 10.95
CA ASP A 23 17.08 -6.73 12.35
C ASP A 23 16.48 -5.39 12.82
N GLU A 24 15.88 -4.61 11.91
CA GLU A 24 15.28 -3.30 12.20
C GLU A 24 14.17 -3.41 13.27
N LEU A 25 13.43 -4.51 13.25
CA LEU A 25 12.41 -4.83 14.24
C LEU A 25 12.77 -6.17 14.90
N PRO A 26 12.67 -6.29 16.23
CA PRO A 26 12.92 -7.56 16.88
C PRO A 26 11.81 -8.57 16.58
N ASP A 27 12.12 -9.86 16.69
CA ASP A 27 11.18 -10.94 16.35
C ASP A 27 10.02 -11.05 17.35
N ASP A 28 10.24 -10.61 18.58
CA ASP A 28 9.27 -10.61 19.68
C ASP A 28 8.52 -9.28 19.84
N TYR A 29 8.64 -8.37 18.85
CA TYR A 29 7.98 -7.07 18.88
C TYR A 29 6.47 -7.16 19.17
N PHE A 30 5.83 -8.23 18.67
CA PHE A 30 4.47 -8.62 19.05
C PHE A 30 4.51 -9.95 19.82
N PRO A 31 4.20 -9.96 21.13
CA PRO A 31 4.40 -11.14 22.00
C PRO A 31 3.63 -12.39 21.54
N ASN A 32 2.46 -12.21 20.93
CA ASN A 32 1.58 -13.28 20.49
C ASN A 32 1.81 -13.71 19.03
N CYS A 33 2.81 -13.11 18.37
CA CYS A 33 3.12 -13.39 16.98
C CYS A 33 4.53 -13.96 16.82
N TYR A 34 4.76 -14.60 15.68
CA TYR A 34 6.10 -14.88 15.16
C TYR A 34 6.27 -14.22 13.78
N PRO A 35 7.47 -13.76 13.42
CA PRO A 35 7.70 -13.07 12.17
C PRO A 35 8.02 -14.06 11.03
N VAL A 36 7.58 -13.70 9.82
CA VAL A 36 8.02 -14.28 8.55
C VAL A 36 8.48 -13.13 7.65
N ILE A 37 9.63 -13.32 7.01
CA ILE A 37 10.23 -12.30 6.16
C ILE A 37 9.79 -12.50 4.72
N ASP A 38 9.02 -11.54 4.21
CA ASP A 38 8.69 -11.42 2.81
C ASP A 38 9.67 -10.45 2.15
N ARG A 39 10.73 -11.03 1.56
CA ARG A 39 11.81 -10.28 0.90
C ARG A 39 11.30 -9.45 -0.28
N GLU A 40 10.28 -9.94 -0.97
CA GLU A 40 9.76 -9.33 -2.19
C GLU A 40 8.68 -8.28 -1.90
N GLY A 41 8.15 -8.22 -0.67
CA GLY A 41 7.12 -7.27 -0.27
C GLY A 41 5.76 -7.53 -0.94
N LYS A 42 5.50 -8.77 -1.34
CA LYS A 42 4.26 -9.21 -2.00
C LYS A 42 3.09 -9.39 -1.04
N ILE A 43 3.36 -9.71 0.23
CA ILE A 43 2.34 -9.95 1.24
C ILE A 43 1.79 -8.62 1.74
N ASN A 44 0.52 -8.35 1.42
CA ASN A 44 -0.16 -7.08 1.71
C ASN A 44 -1.60 -7.25 2.23
N ALA A 45 -2.01 -8.47 2.59
CA ALA A 45 -3.38 -8.78 2.99
C ALA A 45 -3.44 -9.58 4.29
N TYR A 46 -4.52 -9.38 5.06
CA TYR A 46 -4.72 -10.01 6.38
C TYR A 46 -5.60 -11.26 6.34
N ASN A 47 -6.21 -11.57 5.19
CA ASN A 47 -6.94 -12.83 4.98
C ASN A 47 -6.02 -14.00 4.63
N LEU A 48 -4.73 -13.89 4.92
CA LEU A 48 -3.73 -14.89 4.63
C LEU A 48 -3.42 -15.70 5.89
N ARG A 49 -3.25 -17.00 5.72
CA ARG A 49 -2.77 -17.92 6.75
C ARG A 49 -1.42 -18.47 6.31
N TYR A 50 -0.47 -18.48 7.22
CA TYR A 50 0.82 -19.09 6.96
C TYR A 50 0.77 -20.59 7.25
N ASN A 51 1.05 -21.40 6.24
CA ASN A 51 1.21 -22.84 6.40
C ASN A 51 2.65 -23.14 6.80
N LYS A 52 2.85 -23.68 8.02
CA LYS A 52 4.19 -23.98 8.56
C LYS A 52 4.87 -25.16 7.86
N ASP A 53 4.10 -26.06 7.27
CA ASP A 53 4.60 -27.26 6.60
C ASP A 53 5.12 -26.93 5.20
N THR A 54 4.32 -26.18 4.42
CA THR A 54 4.70 -25.76 3.06
C THR A 54 5.53 -24.50 3.04
N LYS A 55 5.50 -23.70 4.12
CA LYS A 55 6.11 -22.36 4.24
C LYS A 55 5.50 -21.32 3.30
N GLU A 56 4.26 -21.55 2.87
CA GLU A 56 3.53 -20.67 1.95
C GLU A 56 2.34 -19.99 2.63
N PHE A 57 1.86 -18.90 2.03
CA PHE A 57 0.64 -18.20 2.46
C PHE A 57 -0.56 -18.68 1.67
N GLU A 58 -1.62 -19.05 2.39
CA GLU A 58 -2.88 -19.51 1.83
C GLU A 58 -3.98 -18.49 2.10
N ILE A 59 -4.85 -18.28 1.11
CA ILE A 59 -6.02 -17.40 1.28
C ILE A 59 -7.07 -18.14 2.10
N VAL A 60 -7.55 -17.49 3.15
CA VAL A 60 -8.68 -17.99 3.94
C VAL A 60 -9.98 -17.46 3.35
N GLU A 61 -10.74 -18.38 2.75
CA GLU A 61 -12.08 -18.07 2.26
C GLU A 61 -13.00 -17.57 3.38
N GLY A 62 -13.87 -16.60 3.06
CA GLY A 62 -14.81 -16.02 4.01
C GLY A 62 -14.25 -14.90 4.92
N VAL A 63 -12.93 -14.68 4.94
CA VAL A 63 -12.31 -13.51 5.59
C VAL A 63 -12.07 -12.43 4.54
N PRO A 64 -12.68 -11.23 4.67
CA PRO A 64 -12.45 -10.15 3.73
C PRO A 64 -10.97 -9.72 3.79
N ALA A 65 -10.33 -9.56 2.63
CA ALA A 65 -8.90 -9.25 2.50
C ALA A 65 -8.45 -7.88 3.06
N ILE A 66 -9.36 -7.12 3.68
CA ILE A 66 -9.24 -5.66 3.77
C ILE A 66 -8.04 -5.23 4.62
N ALA A 67 -7.17 -4.44 3.99
CA ALA A 67 -6.59 -3.27 4.63
C ALA A 67 -7.16 -2.02 3.96
N LYS A 68 -7.81 -1.17 4.76
CA LYS A 68 -8.11 0.24 4.43
C LYS A 68 -6.79 1.00 4.28
N VAL A 69 -6.07 0.79 3.20
CA VAL A 69 -5.02 1.71 2.78
C VAL A 69 -5.70 2.61 1.76
N LYS A 70 -5.68 3.93 1.97
CA LYS A 70 -5.87 4.88 0.87
C LYS A 70 -4.80 4.50 -0.15
N VAL A 71 -5.16 3.75 -1.18
CA VAL A 71 -4.30 3.53 -2.33
C VAL A 71 -4.10 4.91 -2.91
N ILE A 72 -2.96 5.53 -2.61
CA ILE A 72 -2.44 6.56 -3.48
C ILE A 72 -2.14 5.78 -4.76
N LYS A 73 -3.07 5.80 -5.73
CA LYS A 73 -2.80 5.29 -7.08
C LYS A 73 -1.45 5.89 -7.46
N GLN A 74 -0.49 5.05 -7.83
CA GLN A 74 0.64 5.58 -8.58
C GLN A 74 0.02 6.27 -9.81
N PRO A 75 0.21 7.59 -9.97
CA PRO A 75 -0.42 8.32 -11.06
C PRO A 75 -0.04 7.62 -12.36
N THR A 76 -1.05 7.16 -13.09
CA THR A 76 -0.89 6.53 -14.39
C THR A 76 -0.57 7.60 -15.43
N VAL A 77 -0.07 7.16 -16.59
CA VAL A 77 0.15 8.06 -17.73
C VAL A 77 -1.15 8.77 -18.14
N GLU A 78 -2.29 8.14 -17.93
CA GLU A 78 -3.62 8.72 -18.17
C GLU A 78 -3.94 9.81 -17.13
N ASP A 79 -3.71 9.55 -15.84
CA ASP A 79 -3.86 10.56 -14.77
C ASP A 79 -2.96 11.79 -15.04
N PHE A 80 -1.75 11.60 -15.56
CA PHE A 80 -0.87 12.70 -15.98
C PHE A 80 -1.39 13.47 -17.19
N LYS A 81 -2.05 12.80 -18.14
CA LYS A 81 -2.64 13.45 -19.31
C LYS A 81 -3.83 14.31 -18.92
N GLU A 82 -4.73 13.78 -18.09
CA GLU A 82 -5.90 14.51 -17.59
C GLU A 82 -5.46 15.77 -16.83
N ILE A 83 -4.51 15.64 -15.90
CA ILE A 83 -3.97 16.79 -15.16
C ILE A 83 -3.28 17.82 -16.09
N LYS A 84 -2.65 17.37 -17.17
CA LYS A 84 -2.02 18.26 -18.16
C LYS A 84 -3.07 19.02 -18.97
N GLU A 85 -4.14 18.35 -19.39
CA GLU A 85 -5.25 18.97 -20.10
C GLU A 85 -5.98 20.00 -19.22
N GLU A 86 -6.27 19.65 -17.97
CA GLU A 86 -6.85 20.58 -17.00
C GLU A 86 -5.96 21.82 -16.77
N ASN A 87 -4.64 21.64 -16.69
CA ASN A 87 -3.71 22.77 -16.53
C ASN A 87 -3.69 23.69 -17.75
N GLU A 88 -3.73 23.15 -18.96
CA GLU A 88 -3.78 23.97 -20.18
C GLU A 88 -5.11 24.71 -20.30
N GLU A 89 -6.23 24.09 -19.90
CA GLU A 89 -7.52 24.77 -19.84
C GLU A 89 -7.51 25.90 -18.79
N LEU A 90 -6.95 25.65 -17.62
CA LEU A 90 -6.82 26.66 -16.56
C LEU A 90 -5.92 27.82 -16.97
N LYS A 91 -4.80 27.56 -17.67
CA LYS A 91 -3.96 28.62 -18.24
C LYS A 91 -4.73 29.47 -19.25
N ALA A 92 -5.45 28.86 -20.17
CA ALA A 92 -6.23 29.59 -21.16
C ALA A 92 -7.34 30.45 -20.52
N ARG A 93 -7.93 29.98 -19.41
CA ARG A 93 -8.88 30.77 -18.62
C ARG A 93 -8.20 31.93 -17.88
N LEU A 94 -7.01 31.70 -17.33
CA LEU A 94 -6.21 32.74 -16.69
C LEU A 94 -5.79 33.82 -17.69
N GLU A 95 -5.28 33.46 -18.86
CA GLU A 95 -4.90 34.40 -19.91
C GLU A 95 -6.09 35.28 -20.33
N LYS A 96 -7.28 34.69 -20.53
CA LYS A 96 -8.49 35.47 -20.82
C LYS A 96 -8.86 36.45 -19.69
N LEU A 97 -8.70 36.04 -18.44
CA LEU A 97 -8.97 36.92 -17.30
C LEU A 97 -7.92 38.03 -17.18
N GLU A 98 -6.66 37.73 -17.45
CA GLU A 98 -5.58 38.72 -17.50
C GLU A 98 -5.75 39.70 -18.65
N GLU A 99 -6.16 39.25 -19.83
CA GLU A 99 -6.51 40.12 -20.96
C GLU A 99 -7.66 41.07 -20.59
N LEU A 100 -8.71 40.56 -19.94
CA LEU A 100 -9.84 41.37 -19.45
C LEU A 100 -9.41 42.37 -18.36
N LEU A 101 -8.44 42.02 -17.51
CA LEU A 101 -7.89 42.89 -16.48
C LEU A 101 -6.91 43.94 -17.04
N ASN A 102 -6.20 43.61 -18.12
CA ASN A 102 -5.27 44.49 -18.83
C ASN A 102 -5.98 45.45 -19.80
N VAL A 103 -7.31 45.40 -19.92
CA VAL A 103 -8.11 46.50 -20.50
C VAL A 103 -8.28 47.60 -19.45
N ARG A 104 -7.20 48.31 -19.13
CA ARG A 104 -7.21 49.61 -18.47
C ARG A 104 -6.32 50.59 -19.23
#